data_AF-A0A7C4QBS8-F1
#
_entry.id   AF-A0A7C4QBS8-F1
#
_cell.length_a   1.000
_cell.length_b   1.000
_cell.length_c   1.000
_cell.angle_alpha   90.00
_cell.angle_beta   90.00
_cell.angle_gamma   90.00
#
_symmetry.space_group_name_H-M   'P 1'
#
loop_
_entity.id
_entity.type
_entity.pdbx_description
1 polymer ?
#
loop_
_entity_poly.entity_id
_entity_poly.type
_entity_poly.pdbx_seq_one_letter_code
_entity_poly.pdbx_strand_id
1 'polypeptide(L)'
;MIEKPPPFVIKNSENEYKEYFEKNYCNKVIMTFDNIRVYFRKEHFKHAFFESSKFNKIKDKFSFERAKRIDWIAATLKNKNSKLFKGWNSKKKMVNPNRRVAYCFKNYIVVIEIKKSKEGILKGEFITAFSASNKTIKRICSSPIWNIEDIK
;
A
#
# COMPACT_ATOMS: atom_id res chain seq x y z
N MET A 1 2.65 -14.11 17.65
CA MET A 1 2.31 -12.78 18.20
C MET A 1 1.80 -11.90 17.07
N ILE A 2 0.63 -11.27 17.22
CA ILE A 2 0.13 -10.29 16.23
C ILE A 2 0.97 -9.04 16.43
N GLU A 3 1.65 -8.57 15.39
CA GLU A 3 2.44 -7.35 15.52
C GLU A 3 1.56 -6.14 15.85
N LYS A 4 2.07 -5.30 16.75
CA LYS A 4 1.38 -4.07 17.14
C LYS A 4 1.66 -2.99 16.08
N PRO A 5 0.63 -2.41 15.45
CA PRO A 5 0.84 -1.33 14.51
C PRO A 5 1.29 -0.04 15.23
N PRO A 6 1.89 0.91 14.51
CA PRO A 6 2.12 2.26 15.03
C PRO A 6 0.84 2.90 15.59
N PRO A 7 0.95 3.85 16.52
CA PRO A 7 -0.18 4.68 16.93
C PRO A 7 -0.87 5.36 15.74
N PHE A 8 -2.14 5.74 15.92
CA PHE A 8 -2.82 6.55 14.92
C PHE A 8 -2.22 7.96 14.87
N VAL A 9 -2.01 8.46 13.66
CA VAL A 9 -1.68 9.86 13.42
C VAL A 9 -2.98 10.64 13.47
N ILE A 10 -3.05 11.68 14.29
CA ILE A 10 -4.24 12.55 14.40
C ILE A 10 -3.86 13.92 13.85
N LYS A 11 -4.61 14.36 12.84
CA LYS A 11 -4.55 15.68 12.21
C LYS A 11 -5.96 16.22 12.05
N ASN A 12 -6.09 17.54 11.99
CA ASN A 12 -7.40 18.20 12.04
C ASN A 12 -8.01 18.43 10.65
N SER A 13 -7.23 18.27 9.58
CA SER A 13 -7.69 18.54 8.22
C SER A 13 -7.08 17.60 7.18
N GLU A 14 -7.73 17.52 6.02
CA GLU A 14 -7.19 16.83 4.83
C GLU A 14 -5.82 17.41 4.44
N ASN A 15 -5.67 18.73 4.44
CA ASN A 15 -4.44 19.41 4.06
C ASN A 15 -3.27 19.03 4.98
N GLU A 16 -3.50 18.97 6.29
CA GLU A 16 -2.47 18.51 7.23
C GLU A 16 -2.02 17.06 6.96
N TYR A 17 -2.96 16.16 6.60
CA TYR A 17 -2.59 14.80 6.20
C TYR A 17 -1.85 14.77 4.86
N LYS A 18 -2.22 15.63 3.92
CA LYS A 18 -1.56 15.74 2.62
C LYS A 18 -0.12 16.23 2.78
N GLU A 19 0.10 17.29 3.54
CA GLU A 19 1.43 17.80 3.88
C GLU A 19 2.26 16.74 4.61
N TYR A 20 1.64 16.03 5.55
CA TYR A 20 2.29 14.92 6.24
C TYR A 20 2.72 13.82 5.27
N PHE A 21 1.85 13.44 4.32
CA PHE A 21 2.15 12.46 3.30
C PHE A 21 3.30 12.91 2.40
N GLU A 22 3.26 14.15 1.89
CA GLU A 22 4.32 14.67 1.04
C GLU A 22 5.67 14.72 1.77
N LYS A 23 5.68 15.23 3.01
CA LYS A 23 6.89 15.35 3.83
C LYS A 23 7.49 13.99 4.21
N ASN A 24 6.66 12.99 4.52
CA ASN A 24 7.14 11.71 5.07
C ASN A 24 7.23 10.57 4.05
N TYR A 25 6.59 10.70 2.89
CA TYR A 25 6.53 9.66 1.87
C TYR A 25 7.03 10.13 0.50
N CYS A 26 6.56 11.26 -0.02
CA CYS A 26 7.00 11.73 -1.33
C CYS A 26 8.47 12.20 -1.30
N ASN A 27 8.87 12.89 -0.22
CA ASN A 27 10.19 13.49 -0.09
C ASN A 27 11.19 12.62 0.69
N LYS A 28 10.82 11.39 1.04
CA LYS A 28 11.69 10.46 1.79
C LYS A 28 11.85 9.14 1.05
N VAL A 29 13.00 8.51 1.28
CA VAL A 29 13.26 7.15 0.81
C VAL A 29 12.63 6.17 1.79
N ILE A 30 11.70 5.35 1.31
CA ILE A 30 11.18 4.19 2.05
C ILE A 30 11.75 2.94 1.39
N MET A 31 12.57 2.21 2.16
CA MET A 31 13.03 0.88 1.78
C MET A 31 12.11 -0.16 2.40
N THR A 32 11.81 -1.20 1.65
CA THR A 32 11.13 -2.38 2.16
C THR A 32 12.13 -3.28 2.88
N PHE A 33 11.65 -4.25 3.65
CA PHE A 33 12.54 -5.19 4.35
C PHE A 33 13.42 -6.02 3.40
N ASP A 34 12.94 -6.22 2.16
CA ASP A 34 13.61 -6.93 1.07
C ASP A 34 14.38 -5.97 0.12
N ASN A 35 14.81 -4.81 0.64
CA ASN A 35 15.70 -3.86 -0.04
C ASN A 35 15.16 -3.26 -1.36
N ILE A 36 13.85 -3.15 -1.52
CA ILE A 36 13.23 -2.45 -2.65
C ILE A 36 12.91 -1.02 -2.25
N ARG A 37 13.47 -0.04 -2.98
CA ARG A 37 13.12 1.37 -2.81
C ARG A 37 11.71 1.62 -3.31
N VAL A 38 10.85 2.19 -2.48
CA VAL A 38 9.48 2.56 -2.82
C VAL A 38 9.35 4.07 -2.96
N TYR A 39 8.83 4.52 -4.10
CA TYR A 39 8.50 5.92 -4.35
C TYR A 39 7.01 6.18 -4.20
N PHE A 40 6.69 7.41 -3.79
CA PHE A 40 5.33 7.88 -3.54
C PHE A 40 5.09 9.14 -4.35
N ARG A 41 4.06 9.14 -5.18
CA ARG A 41 3.59 10.33 -5.91
C ARG A 41 2.49 11.03 -5.14
N LYS A 42 2.36 12.34 -5.30
CA LYS A 42 1.34 13.15 -4.62
C LYS A 42 -0.08 12.67 -4.98
N GLU A 43 -0.28 12.25 -6.22
CA GLU A 43 -1.56 11.72 -6.72
C GLU A 43 -2.03 10.47 -5.95
N HIS A 44 -1.11 9.67 -5.40
CA HIS A 44 -1.46 8.48 -4.63
C HIS A 44 -2.08 8.79 -3.26
N PHE A 45 -1.97 10.03 -2.78
CA PHE A 45 -2.68 10.50 -1.59
C PHE A 45 -4.19 10.26 -1.74
N LYS A 46 -4.77 10.70 -2.86
CA LYS A 46 -6.19 10.51 -3.15
C LYS A 46 -6.54 9.01 -3.24
N HIS A 47 -5.69 8.21 -3.86
CA HIS A 47 -5.92 6.78 -3.95
C HIS A 47 -5.88 6.06 -2.59
N ALA A 48 -5.11 6.54 -1.62
CA ALA A 48 -4.94 5.90 -0.32
C ALA A 48 -5.91 6.40 0.75
N PHE A 49 -6.36 7.66 0.69
CA PHE A 49 -7.09 8.29 1.79
C PHE A 49 -8.49 8.78 1.43
N PHE A 50 -8.91 8.63 0.18
CA PHE A 50 -10.29 8.92 -0.22
C PHE A 50 -11.09 7.64 -0.42
N GLU A 51 -12.37 7.75 -0.08
CA GLU A 51 -13.38 6.74 -0.28
C GLU A 51 -14.48 7.28 -1.19
N SER A 52 -15.32 6.36 -1.63
CA SER A 52 -16.47 6.69 -2.44
C SER A 52 -17.63 7.04 -1.52
N SER A 53 -18.15 8.27 -1.60
CA SER A 53 -19.33 8.70 -0.83
C SER A 53 -20.59 7.92 -1.25
N LYS A 54 -20.57 7.39 -2.48
CA LYS A 54 -21.61 6.57 -3.11
C LYS A 54 -21.04 5.21 -3.49
N PHE A 55 -21.87 4.19 -3.75
CA PHE A 55 -21.41 2.88 -4.23
C PHE A 55 -20.93 2.86 -5.70
N ASN A 56 -20.51 4.00 -6.27
CA ASN A 56 -20.13 4.19 -7.67
C ASN A 56 -18.61 4.15 -7.93
N LYS A 57 -17.79 3.84 -6.91
CA LYS A 57 -16.31 3.77 -6.95
C LYS A 57 -15.60 5.11 -7.21
N ILE A 58 -16.31 6.22 -7.24
CA ILE A 58 -15.73 7.56 -7.41
C ILE A 58 -15.18 8.02 -6.06
N LYS A 59 -13.86 8.17 -5.96
CA LYS A 59 -13.21 8.66 -4.73
C LYS A 59 -13.39 10.18 -4.60
N ASP A 60 -14.40 10.60 -3.86
CA ASP A 60 -14.81 11.99 -3.69
C ASP A 60 -14.81 12.46 -2.23
N LYS A 61 -14.72 11.54 -1.26
CA LYS A 61 -14.75 11.87 0.17
C LYS A 61 -13.44 11.52 0.86
N PHE A 62 -12.80 12.50 1.49
CA PHE A 62 -11.66 12.26 2.38
C PHE A 62 -12.07 11.41 3.59
N SER A 63 -11.24 10.43 3.95
CA SER A 63 -11.49 9.48 5.03
C SER A 63 -10.45 9.62 6.12
N PHE A 64 -10.81 10.32 7.21
CA PHE A 64 -10.00 10.41 8.43
C PHE A 64 -9.65 9.02 8.98
N GLU A 65 -10.56 8.06 8.86
CA GLU A 65 -10.30 6.68 9.24
C GLU A 65 -9.15 6.07 8.43
N ARG A 66 -9.08 6.27 7.12
CA ARG A 66 -7.94 5.79 6.34
C ARG A 66 -6.67 6.58 6.66
N ALA A 67 -6.79 7.90 6.76
CA ALA A 67 -5.67 8.81 6.95
C ALA A 67 -4.95 8.64 8.29
N LYS A 68 -5.68 8.34 9.38
CA LYS A 68 -5.05 8.13 10.69
C LYS A 68 -4.10 6.93 10.74
N ARG A 69 -4.19 6.03 9.76
CA ARG A 69 -3.31 4.86 9.58
C ARG A 69 -2.17 5.12 8.60
N ILE A 70 -1.88 6.37 8.24
CA ILE A 70 -0.84 6.73 7.27
C ILE A 70 0.52 6.09 7.60
N ASP A 71 0.93 6.09 8.87
CA ASP A 71 2.20 5.49 9.31
C ASP A 71 2.26 3.97 9.22
N TRP A 72 1.11 3.31 9.10
CA TRP A 72 1.05 1.86 8.93
C TRP A 72 1.57 1.45 7.55
N ILE A 73 1.60 2.37 6.58
CA ILE A 73 2.15 2.12 5.24
C ILE A 73 3.63 1.77 5.34
N ALA A 74 4.45 2.69 5.86
CA ALA A 74 5.89 2.47 6.00
C ALA A 74 6.18 1.30 6.95
N ALA A 75 5.44 1.19 8.06
CA ALA A 75 5.60 0.08 8.99
C ALA A 75 5.36 -1.27 8.32
N THR A 76 4.33 -1.42 7.48
CA THR A 76 4.03 -2.67 6.76
C THR A 76 5.13 -2.98 5.74
N LEU A 77 5.61 -1.98 4.98
CA LEU A 77 6.65 -2.19 3.97
C LEU A 77 8.00 -2.60 4.56
N LYS A 78 8.35 -2.06 5.73
CA LYS A 78 9.61 -2.32 6.44
C LYS A 78 9.59 -3.60 7.28
N ASN A 79 8.44 -4.23 7.42
CA ASN A 79 8.31 -5.37 8.32
C ASN A 79 8.63 -6.70 7.64
N LYS A 80 9.62 -7.44 8.18
CA LYS A 80 10.03 -8.76 7.68
C LYS A 80 8.98 -9.87 7.82
N ASN A 81 8.01 -9.70 8.70
CA ASN A 81 6.90 -10.62 8.93
C ASN A 81 5.67 -10.28 8.06
N SER A 82 5.76 -9.26 7.20
CA SER A 82 4.71 -8.95 6.24
C SER A 82 4.49 -10.12 5.29
N LYS A 83 3.23 -10.56 5.17
CA LYS A 83 2.85 -11.56 4.16
C LYS A 83 2.72 -10.89 2.80
N LEU A 84 3.34 -11.47 1.79
CA LEU A 84 3.42 -10.92 0.44
C LEU A 84 2.65 -11.78 -0.56
N PHE A 85 1.71 -11.18 -1.27
CA PHE A 85 0.87 -11.86 -2.27
C PHE A 85 0.91 -11.11 -3.60
N LYS A 86 0.79 -11.85 -4.72
CA LYS A 86 0.68 -11.25 -6.05
C LYS A 86 -0.67 -10.53 -6.16
N GLY A 87 -0.63 -9.33 -6.71
CA GLY A 87 -1.81 -8.49 -6.88
C GLY A 87 -2.63 -8.87 -8.11
N TRP A 88 -3.88 -8.41 -8.14
CA TRP A 88 -4.78 -8.63 -9.27
C TRP A 88 -4.76 -7.45 -10.24
N ASN A 89 -4.67 -7.74 -11.54
CA ASN A 89 -4.96 -6.77 -12.60
C ASN A 89 -6.41 -6.92 -13.04
N SER A 90 -7.27 -5.97 -12.67
CA SER A 90 -8.69 -6.00 -13.00
C SER A 90 -8.99 -5.82 -14.49
N LYS A 91 -8.15 -5.09 -15.23
CA LYS A 91 -8.34 -4.87 -16.68
C LYS A 91 -8.05 -6.15 -17.46
N LYS A 92 -6.95 -6.82 -17.13
CA LYS A 92 -6.53 -8.08 -17.78
C LYS A 92 -7.15 -9.34 -17.17
N LYS A 93 -7.88 -9.20 -16.06
CA LYS A 93 -8.46 -10.30 -15.27
C LYS A 93 -7.46 -11.41 -14.96
N MET A 94 -6.26 -11.03 -14.53
CA MET A 94 -5.19 -11.98 -14.21
C MET A 94 -4.32 -11.51 -13.05
N VAL A 95 -3.56 -12.44 -12.49
CA VAL A 95 -2.52 -12.14 -11.51
C VAL A 95 -1.42 -11.30 -12.16
N ASN A 96 -1.01 -10.23 -11.49
CA ASN A 96 0.09 -9.37 -11.88
C ASN A 96 1.29 -9.64 -10.95
N PRO A 97 2.36 -10.30 -11.42
CA PRO A 97 3.54 -10.55 -10.60
C PRO A 97 4.23 -9.25 -10.19
N ASN A 98 4.11 -8.19 -10.98
CA ASN A 98 4.69 -6.89 -10.67
C ASN A 98 3.89 -6.14 -9.61
N ARG A 99 2.70 -6.58 -9.21
CA ARG A 99 1.94 -5.97 -8.12
C ARG A 99 2.13 -6.79 -6.85
N ARG A 100 2.65 -6.17 -5.80
CA ARG A 100 2.85 -6.79 -4.49
C ARG A 100 1.82 -6.25 -3.50
N VAL A 101 1.07 -7.16 -2.88
CA VAL A 101 0.15 -6.87 -1.78
C VAL A 101 0.80 -7.34 -0.49
N ALA A 102 1.20 -6.40 0.35
CA ALA A 102 1.77 -6.68 1.67
C ALA A 102 0.73 -6.44 2.76
N TYR A 103 0.63 -7.31 3.76
CA TYR A 103 -0.09 -6.99 5.00
C TYR A 103 0.57 -7.64 6.21
N CYS A 104 0.55 -6.91 7.33
CA CYS A 104 1.19 -7.31 8.58
C CYS A 104 0.27 -7.10 9.78
N PHE A 105 -0.37 -5.94 9.86
CA PHE A 105 -1.19 -5.55 10.99
C PHE A 105 -2.68 -5.75 10.70
N LYS A 106 -3.33 -6.65 11.44
CA LYS A 106 -4.76 -6.97 11.26
C LYS A 106 -5.05 -7.26 9.77
N ASN A 107 -6.00 -6.54 9.18
CA ASN A 107 -6.34 -6.61 7.76
C ASN A 107 -5.83 -5.40 6.96
N TYR A 108 -4.86 -4.62 7.48
CA TYR A 108 -4.34 -3.46 6.77
C TYR A 108 -3.34 -3.87 5.69
N ILE A 109 -3.68 -3.59 4.44
CA ILE A 109 -2.86 -3.96 3.29
C ILE A 109 -2.20 -2.72 2.68
N VAL A 110 -1.02 -2.92 2.12
CA VAL A 110 -0.28 -1.96 1.29
C VAL A 110 -0.02 -2.59 -0.05
N VAL A 111 -0.38 -1.88 -1.12
CA VAL A 111 -0.17 -2.34 -2.49
C VAL A 111 0.92 -1.48 -3.13
N ILE A 112 1.94 -2.13 -3.65
CA ILE A 112 2.97 -1.49 -4.47
C ILE A 112 3.06 -2.18 -5.84
N GLU A 113 3.54 -1.46 -6.85
CA GLU A 113 3.86 -2.00 -8.17
C GLU A 113 5.37 -1.89 -8.40
N ILE A 114 6.01 -3.01 -8.66
CA ILE A 114 7.46 -3.15 -8.79
C ILE A 114 7.82 -3.17 -10.26
N LYS A 115 8.84 -2.40 -10.60
CA LYS A 115 9.44 -2.34 -11.94
C LYS A 115 10.91 -2.68 -11.82
N LYS A 116 11.42 -3.36 -12.83
CA LYS A 116 12.83 -3.66 -13.00
C LYS A 116 13.41 -2.67 -14.02
N SER A 117 14.52 -2.02 -13.67
CA SER A 117 15.26 -1.20 -14.64
C SER A 117 16.02 -2.08 -15.64
N LYS A 118 16.59 -1.48 -16.68
CA LYS A 118 17.42 -2.21 -17.65
C LYS A 118 18.64 -2.85 -17.00
N GLU A 119 19.18 -2.22 -15.95
CA GLU A 119 20.31 -2.67 -15.14
C GLU A 119 19.89 -3.71 -14.07
N GLY A 120 18.64 -4.15 -14.07
CA GLY A 120 18.12 -5.16 -13.14
C GLY A 120 17.73 -4.63 -11.77
N ILE A 121 17.81 -3.31 -11.53
CA ILE A 121 17.50 -2.71 -10.24
C ILE A 121 15.98 -2.62 -10.05
N LEU A 122 15.48 -3.15 -8.92
CA LEU A 122 14.07 -3.09 -8.58
C LEU A 122 13.69 -1.76 -7.93
N LYS A 123 12.56 -1.20 -8.36
CA LYS A 123 11.93 -0.01 -7.77
C LYS A 123 10.44 -0.25 -7.61
N GLY A 124 9.91 0.05 -6.44
CA GLY A 124 8.48 -0.04 -6.12
C GLY A 124 7.78 1.32 -6.23
N GLU A 125 6.56 1.33 -6.74
CA GLU A 125 5.64 2.45 -6.70
C GLU A 125 4.55 2.15 -5.68
N PHE A 126 4.32 3.05 -4.73
CA PHE A 126 3.12 2.95 -3.90
C PHE A 126 1.85 3.15 -4.73
N ILE A 127 0.85 2.30 -4.57
CA ILE A 127 -0.43 2.40 -5.30
C ILE A 127 -1.58 2.78 -4.36
N THR A 128 -1.74 2.05 -3.25
CA THR A 128 -2.81 2.33 -2.26
C THR A 128 -2.55 1.55 -0.99
N ALA A 129 -3.23 1.94 0.09
CA ALA A 129 -3.32 1.17 1.33
C ALA A 129 -4.70 1.36 1.97
N PHE A 130 -5.18 0.32 2.67
CA PHE A 130 -6.46 0.34 3.38
C PHE A 130 -6.64 -0.87 4.30
N SER A 131 -7.55 -0.76 5.27
CA SER A 131 -8.06 -1.90 6.01
C SER A 131 -9.04 -2.70 5.15
N ALA A 132 -8.64 -3.91 4.75
CA ALA A 132 -9.43 -4.80 3.92
C ALA A 132 -10.52 -5.51 4.74
N SER A 133 -11.67 -5.75 4.10
CA SER A 133 -12.71 -6.62 4.66
C SER A 133 -12.22 -8.06 4.77
N ASN A 134 -12.86 -8.87 5.62
CA ASN A 134 -12.54 -10.31 5.72
C ASN A 134 -12.68 -11.03 4.37
N LYS A 135 -13.68 -10.69 3.56
CA LYS A 135 -13.86 -11.23 2.20
C LYS A 135 -12.68 -10.86 1.29
N THR A 136 -12.21 -9.61 1.38
CA THR A 136 -11.05 -9.14 0.61
C THR A 136 -9.76 -9.84 1.05
N ILE A 137 -9.55 -10.01 2.36
CA ILE A 137 -8.39 -10.74 2.88
C ILE A 137 -8.39 -12.20 2.43
N LYS A 138 -9.53 -12.90 2.49
CA LYS A 138 -9.63 -14.28 1.98
C LYS A 138 -9.19 -14.38 0.52
N ARG A 139 -9.63 -13.44 -0.34
CA ARG A 139 -9.23 -13.38 -1.75
C ARG A 139 -7.75 -13.05 -1.97
N ILE A 140 -7.18 -12.19 -1.14
CA ILE A 140 -5.74 -11.88 -1.19
C ILE A 140 -4.94 -13.11 -0.79
N CYS A 141 -5.33 -13.79 0.29
CA CYS A 141 -4.64 -14.97 0.80
C CYS A 141 -4.76 -16.18 -0.12
N SER A 142 -5.77 -16.23 -1.00
CA SER A 142 -5.89 -17.24 -2.05
C SER A 142 -5.09 -16.91 -3.31
N SER A 143 -4.49 -15.72 -3.40
CA SER A 143 -3.60 -15.36 -4.50
C SER A 143 -2.23 -16.01 -4.30
N PRO A 144 -1.45 -16.26 -5.37
CA PRO A 144 -0.11 -16.80 -5.21
C PRO A 144 0.77 -15.89 -4.34
N ILE A 145 1.68 -16.50 -3.59
CA ILE A 145 2.73 -15.78 -2.85
C ILE A 145 3.54 -14.95 -3.86
N TRP A 146 3.88 -13.72 -3.48
CA TRP A 146 4.75 -12.88 -4.28
C TRP A 146 6.21 -13.17 -3.94
N ASN A 147 7.02 -13.49 -4.95
CA ASN A 147 8.46 -13.61 -4.81
C ASN A 147 9.17 -12.64 -5.77
N ILE A 148 10.40 -12.27 -5.41
CA ILE A 148 11.20 -11.30 -6.15
C ILE A 148 11.59 -11.81 -7.54
N GLU A 149 11.77 -13.12 -7.69
CA GLU A 149 12.12 -13.82 -8.93
C GLU A 149 11.00 -13.78 -9.97
N ASP A 150 9.76 -13.54 -9.55
CA ASP A 150 8.60 -13.48 -10.44
C ASP A 150 8.50 -12.16 -11.23
N ILE A 151 9.29 -11.14 -10.85
CA ILE A 151 9.22 -9.82 -11.46
C ILE A 151 9.68 -9.84 -12.91
N LYS A 152 8.78 -9.38 -13.78
CA LYS A 152 9.00 -9.20 -15.22
C LYS A 152 9.55 -7.82 -15.53
#